data_AF-A0A5F1YEQ7-F1
#
_entry.id   AF-A0A5F1YEQ7-F1
#
_cell.length_a   1.000
_cell.length_b   1.000
_cell.length_c   1.000
_cell.angle_alpha   90.00
_cell.angle_beta   90.00
_cell.angle_gamma   90.00
#
_symmetry.space_group_name_H-M   'P 1'
#
loop_
_entity.id
_entity.type
_entity.pdbx_description
1 polymer ?
#
loop_
_entity_poly.entity_id
_entity_poly.type
_entity_poly.pdbx_seq_one_letter_code
_entity_poly.pdbx_strand_id
1 'polypeptide(L)'
;MREEPLIAILKKYKFEETSYPDKFYGPGQIIATIGDEVTFTLAGRIVFKSDTLVRIQDFLCGYCVTTIDYFKVSWAYGKFTYLPAKQVIPFEERLRLFQSEQEELLEAGR
;
A
#
# COMPACT_ATOMS: atom_id res chain seq x y z
N MET A 1 21.04 -17.46 13.21
CA MET A 1 19.91 -17.35 12.26
C MET A 1 20.52 -16.92 10.93
N ARG A 2 20.21 -17.58 9.82
CA ARG A 2 20.69 -17.13 8.50
C ARG A 2 19.95 -15.83 8.19
N GLU A 3 20.69 -14.75 7.94
CA GLU A 3 20.10 -13.46 7.59
C GLU A 3 19.27 -13.62 6.31
N GLU A 4 17.95 -13.41 6.40
CA GLU A 4 17.12 -13.33 5.21
C GLU A 4 17.51 -12.07 4.43
N PRO A 5 17.81 -12.17 3.13
CA PRO A 5 18.13 -10.99 2.34
C PRO A 5 16.92 -10.06 2.30
N LEU A 6 17.14 -8.75 2.45
CA LEU A 6 16.10 -7.71 2.45
C LEU A 6 15.10 -7.87 1.29
N ILE A 7 15.58 -8.26 0.11
CA ILE A 7 14.74 -8.51 -1.07
C ILE A 7 13.73 -9.63 -0.82
N ALA A 8 14.12 -10.72 -0.14
CA ALA A 8 13.20 -11.80 0.21
C ALA A 8 12.12 -11.34 1.20
N ILE A 9 12.49 -10.48 2.16
CA ILE A 9 11.54 -9.86 3.10
C ILE A 9 10.54 -9.00 2.32
N LEU A 10 11.03 -8.10 1.47
CA LEU A 10 10.17 -7.24 0.64
C LEU A 10 9.19 -8.08 -0.21
N LYS A 11 9.66 -9.15 -0.86
CA LYS A 11 8.80 -10.07 -1.62
C LYS A 11 7.75 -10.75 -0.76
N LYS A 12 8.08 -11.17 0.47
CA LYS A 12 7.11 -11.74 1.43
C LYS A 12 5.98 -10.75 1.75
N TYR A 13 6.27 -9.45 1.75
CA TYR A 13 5.30 -8.38 1.95
C TYR A 13 4.71 -7.81 0.64
N LYS A 14 4.77 -8.58 -0.45
CA LYS A 14 4.18 -8.24 -1.77
C LYS A 14 4.78 -6.98 -2.41
N PHE A 15 6.05 -6.71 -2.18
CA PHE A 15 6.77 -5.70 -2.96
C PHE A 15 7.25 -6.28 -4.28
N GLU A 16 7.02 -5.53 -5.35
CA GLU A 16 7.40 -5.84 -6.72
C GLU A 16 8.60 -5.01 -7.16
N GLU A 17 9.49 -5.63 -7.93
CA GLU A 17 10.65 -4.95 -8.52
C GLU A 17 10.19 -3.93 -9.57
N THR A 18 10.91 -2.81 -9.67
CA THR A 18 10.64 -1.79 -10.69
C THR A 18 11.70 -1.83 -11.79
N SER A 19 11.58 -0.95 -12.79
CA SER A 19 12.65 -0.71 -13.77
C SER A 19 13.94 -0.18 -13.14
N TYR A 20 13.86 0.35 -11.91
CA TYR A 20 15.00 0.77 -11.11
C TYR A 20 15.37 -0.33 -10.11
N PRO A 21 16.62 -0.84 -10.12
CA PRO A 21 17.02 -2.00 -9.33
C PRO A 21 17.01 -1.74 -7.81
N ASP A 22 17.08 -0.48 -7.41
CA ASP A 22 17.05 -0.01 -6.03
C ASP A 22 15.62 0.26 -5.52
N LYS A 23 14.59 0.21 -6.37
CA LYS A 23 13.22 0.58 -6.00
C LYS A 23 12.25 -0.58 -6.14
N PHE A 24 11.32 -0.64 -5.19
CA PHE A 24 10.28 -1.65 -5.11
C PHE A 24 8.92 -1.01 -4.82
N TYR A 25 7.88 -1.42 -5.54
CA TYR A 25 6.49 -1.00 -5.29
C TYR A 25 5.79 -1.98 -4.36
N GLY A 26 5.32 -1.49 -3.23
CA GLY A 26 4.54 -2.26 -2.26
C GLY A 26 3.05 -1.93 -2.27
N PRO A 27 2.25 -2.66 -1.48
CA PRO A 27 0.82 -2.44 -1.35
C PRO A 27 0.50 -1.04 -0.81
N GLY A 28 -0.63 -0.47 -1.23
CA GLY A 28 -1.06 0.86 -0.77
C GLY A 28 -0.20 2.01 -1.31
N GLN A 29 0.48 1.83 -2.45
CA GLN A 29 1.33 2.86 -3.09
C GLN A 29 2.58 3.23 -2.28
N ILE A 30 3.03 2.36 -1.38
CA ILE A 30 4.31 2.55 -0.71
C ILE A 30 5.45 2.16 -1.64
N ILE A 31 6.54 2.92 -1.59
CA ILE A 31 7.74 2.69 -2.39
C ILE A 31 8.89 2.44 -1.42
N ALA A 32 9.54 1.29 -1.53
CA ALA A 32 10.80 1.03 -0.84
C ALA A 32 11.95 1.39 -1.77
N THR A 33 12.93 2.16 -1.28
CA THR A 33 14.19 2.45 -1.97
C THR A 33 15.34 1.91 -1.12
N ILE A 34 16.22 1.11 -1.72
CA ILE A 34 17.35 0.45 -1.09
C ILE A 34 18.64 1.19 -1.45
N GLY A 35 19.25 1.87 -0.49
CA GLY A 35 20.57 2.48 -0.60
C GLY A 35 21.40 2.19 0.64
N ASP A 36 22.13 3.18 1.15
CA ASP A 36 22.82 3.08 2.46
C ASP A 36 21.84 2.78 3.61
N GLU A 37 20.61 3.27 3.48
CA GLU A 37 19.47 2.96 4.35
C GLU A 37 18.26 2.62 3.49
N VAL A 38 17.34 1.82 4.04
CA VAL A 38 16.07 1.52 3.39
C VAL A 38 15.08 2.64 3.70
N THR A 39 14.57 3.27 2.66
CA THR A 39 13.61 4.37 2.76
C THR A 39 12.26 3.94 2.22
N PHE A 40 11.20 4.13 3.00
CA PHE A 40 9.82 3.91 2.57
C PHE A 40 9.11 5.24 2.37
N THR A 41 8.53 5.41 1.19
CA THR A 41 7.84 6.63 0.77
C THR A 41 6.38 6.32 0.46
N LEU A 42 5.46 7.14 0.96
CA LEU A 42 4.03 7.07 0.64
C LEU A 42 3.56 8.47 0.20
N ALA A 43 2.90 8.55 -0.96
CA ALA A 43 2.43 9.83 -1.53
C ALA A 43 3.51 10.93 -1.59
N GLY A 44 4.75 10.54 -1.91
CA GLY A 44 5.90 11.45 -2.00
C GLY A 44 6.51 11.88 -0.67
N ARG A 45 6.05 11.34 0.47
CA ARG A 45 6.61 11.63 1.81
C ARG A 45 7.31 10.42 2.38
N ILE A 46 8.47 10.63 3.02
CA ILE A 46 9.17 9.58 3.77
C ILE A 46 8.33 9.25 5.00
N VAL A 47 7.90 7.99 5.10
CA VAL A 47 7.13 7.48 6.25
C VAL A 47 7.99 6.63 7.19
N PHE A 48 9.08 6.06 6.68
CA PHE A 48 10.02 5.29 7.47
C PHE A 48 11.40 5.26 6.80
N LYS A 49 12.46 5.26 7.61
CA LYS A 49 13.85 5.14 7.15
C LYS A 49 14.66 4.38 8.19
N SER A 50 15.42 3.36 7.76
CA SER A 50 16.24 2.57 8.67
C SER A 50 17.32 1.79 7.92
N ASP A 51 18.49 1.65 8.53
CA ASP A 51 19.60 0.76 8.15
C ASP A 51 19.45 -0.66 8.71
N THR A 52 18.68 -0.80 9.78
CA THR A 52 18.53 -2.05 10.54
C THR A 52 17.38 -2.91 10.03
N LEU A 53 17.71 -4.16 9.66
CA LEU A 53 16.77 -5.16 9.13
C LEU A 53 15.60 -5.45 10.09
N VAL A 54 15.86 -5.50 11.39
CA VAL A 54 14.84 -5.74 12.43
C VAL A 54 13.76 -4.66 12.39
N ARG A 55 14.16 -3.38 12.36
CA ARG A 55 13.19 -2.27 12.34
C ARG A 55 12.41 -2.22 11.04
N ILE A 56 13.01 -2.64 9.93
CA ILE A 56 12.33 -2.75 8.63
C ILE A 56 11.25 -3.85 8.70
N GLN A 57 11.56 -5.00 9.29
CA GLN A 57 10.57 -6.07 9.50
C GLN A 57 9.42 -5.62 10.40
N ASP A 58 9.72 -4.94 11.51
CA ASP A 58 8.70 -4.40 12.43
C ASP A 58 7.78 -3.40 11.72
N PHE A 59 8.36 -2.49 10.92
CA PHE A 59 7.59 -1.54 10.12
C PHE A 59 6.68 -2.25 9.12
N LEU A 60 7.21 -3.22 8.35
CA LEU A 60 6.43 -3.96 7.36
C LEU A 60 5.30 -4.77 8.00
N CYS A 61 5.56 -5.37 9.16
CA CYS A 61 4.55 -6.06 9.96
C CYS A 61 3.41 -5.11 10.33
N GLY A 62 3.72 -3.93 10.89
CA GLY A 62 2.72 -2.91 11.22
C GLY A 62 1.98 -2.37 9.99
N TYR A 63 2.70 -2.08 8.90
CA TYR A 63 2.13 -1.52 7.68
C TYR A 63 1.15 -2.49 7.00
N CYS A 64 1.48 -3.78 6.93
CA CYS A 64 0.59 -4.78 6.35
C CYS A 64 -0.70 -4.96 7.16
N VAL A 65 -0.62 -4.84 8.49
CA VAL A 65 -1.83 -4.81 9.34
C VAL A 65 -2.71 -3.61 9.02
N THR A 66 -2.15 -2.48 8.57
CA THR A 66 -2.94 -1.27 8.25
C THR A 66 -3.45 -1.17 6.82
N THR A 67 -2.80 -1.84 5.85
CA THR A 67 -3.11 -1.68 4.42
C THR A 67 -3.86 -2.84 3.80
N ILE A 68 -3.78 -4.03 4.40
CA ILE A 68 -4.58 -5.18 3.99
C ILE A 68 -5.96 -5.12 4.67
N ASP A 69 -6.03 -4.55 5.87
CA ASP A 69 -7.25 -4.38 6.66
C ASP A 69 -7.24 -3.03 7.38
N TYR A 70 -8.20 -2.14 7.09
CA TYR A 70 -8.29 -0.87 7.82
C TYR A 70 -9.15 -1.06 9.07
N PHE A 71 -8.57 -0.87 10.25
CA PHE A 71 -9.36 -0.73 11.48
C PHE A 71 -9.63 0.76 11.71
N LYS A 72 -10.90 1.17 11.56
CA LYS A 72 -11.32 2.50 12.01
C LYS A 72 -11.56 2.43 13.51
N VAL A 73 -10.70 3.09 14.28
CA VAL A 73 -10.87 3.23 15.73
C VAL A 73 -11.70 4.47 16.01
N SER A 74 -12.97 4.29 16.41
CA SER A 74 -13.76 5.39 16.97
C SER A 74 -13.49 5.50 18.47
N TRP A 75 -12.64 6.45 18.85
CA TRP A 75 -12.29 6.75 20.24
C TRP A 75 -13.48 7.17 21.10
N ALA A 76 -14.61 7.53 20.48
CA ALA A 76 -15.82 7.94 21.18
C ALA A 76 -16.61 6.76 21.79
N TYR A 77 -16.41 5.52 21.32
CA TYR A 77 -17.28 4.39 21.72
C TYR A 77 -16.56 3.06 21.97
N GLY A 78 -15.22 3.02 21.93
CA GLY A 78 -14.47 1.76 22.12
C GLY A 78 -14.83 0.66 21.11
N LYS A 79 -15.47 1.01 19.99
CA LYS A 79 -15.87 0.07 18.94
C LYS A 79 -14.77 -0.03 17.91
N PHE A 80 -14.30 -1.26 17.71
CA PHE A 80 -13.48 -1.64 16.57
C PHE A 80 -14.42 -1.94 15.40
N THR A 81 -14.27 -1.21 14.30
CA THR A 81 -14.96 -1.54 13.04
C THR A 81 -13.91 -1.98 12.03
N TYR A 82 -13.98 -3.26 11.67
CA TYR A 82 -13.21 -3.81 10.57
C TYR A 82 -13.76 -3.24 9.26
N LEU A 83 -12.90 -2.56 8.50
CA LEU A 83 -13.20 -2.13 7.14
C LEU A 83 -12.24 -2.90 6.23
N PRO A 84 -12.74 -3.87 5.44
CA PRO A 84 -11.89 -4.52 4.45
C PRO A 84 -11.32 -3.45 3.53
N ALA A 85 -10.04 -3.58 3.14
CA ALA A 85 -9.43 -2.69 2.18
C ALA A 85 -10.40 -2.50 1.01
N LYS A 86 -10.71 -1.23 0.66
CA LYS A 86 -11.46 -0.93 -0.56
C LYS A 86 -10.78 -1.74 -1.65
N GLN A 87 -11.46 -2.76 -2.19
CA GLN A 87 -11.00 -3.45 -3.37
C GLN A 87 -10.64 -2.35 -4.35
N VAL A 88 -9.35 -2.23 -4.69
CA VAL A 88 -8.92 -1.28 -5.69
C VAL A 88 -9.52 -1.83 -6.96
N ILE A 89 -10.70 -1.30 -7.32
CA ILE A 89 -11.38 -1.62 -8.56
C ILE A 89 -10.33 -1.41 -9.66
N PRO A 90 -10.00 -2.45 -10.45
CA PRO A 90 -9.04 -2.36 -11.53
C PRO A 90 -9.33 -1.14 -12.40
N PHE A 91 -8.28 -0.55 -12.97
CA PHE A 91 -8.41 0.68 -13.76
C PHE A 91 -9.51 0.55 -14.85
N GLU A 92 -9.58 -0.61 -15.50
CA GLU A 92 -10.58 -0.92 -16.53
C GLU A 92 -12.02 -0.88 -16.02
N GLU A 93 -12.26 -1.38 -14.80
CA GLU A 93 -13.58 -1.40 -14.20
C GLU A 93 -13.98 -0.01 -13.68
N ARG A 94 -13.01 0.81 -13.23
CA ARG A 94 -13.24 2.24 -12.95
C ARG A 94 -13.57 3.04 -14.21
N LEU A 95 -12.91 2.73 -15.32
CA LEU A 95 -13.15 3.39 -16.60
C LEU A 95 -14.55 3.08 -17.12
N ARG A 96 -15.00 1.82 -17.02
CA ARG A 96 -16.38 1.43 -17.36
C ARG A 96 -17.41 2.17 -16.53
N LEU A 97 -17.24 2.20 -15.21
CA LEU A 97 -18.19 2.86 -14.31
C LEU A 97 -18.30 4.36 -14.62
N PHE A 98 -17.18 5.01 -14.90
CA PHE A 98 -17.18 6.42 -15.30
C PHE A 98 -17.90 6.64 -16.64
N GLN A 99 -17.67 5.78 -17.63
CA GLN A 99 -18.34 5.88 -18.93
C GLN A 99 -19.86 5.68 -18.79
N SER A 100 -20.31 4.70 -18.01
CA SER A 100 -21.74 4.46 -17.78
C SER A 100 -22.41 5.63 -17.04
N GLU A 101 -21.75 6.23 -16.05
CA GLU A 101 -22.28 7.39 -15.35
C GLU A 101 -22.42 8.62 -16.27
N GLN A 102 -21.47 8.82 -17.19
CA GLN A 102 -21.56 9.91 -18.17
C GLN A 102 -22.67 9.67 -19.20
N GLU A 103 -22.89 8.43 -19.63
CA GLU A 103 -23.97 8.06 -20.54
C GLU A 103 -25.35 8.28 -19.88
N GLU A 104 -25.54 7.85 -18.63
CA GLU A 104 -26.78 8.08 -17.89
C GLU A 104 -27.06 9.58 -17.67
N LEU A 105 -26.03 10.39 -17.39
CA LEU A 105 -26.18 11.84 -17.26
C LEU A 105 -26.52 12.52 -18.59
N LEU A 106 -26.01 12.00 -19.71
CA LEU A 106 -26.33 12.49 -21.06
C LEU A 106 -27.75 12.10 -21.50
N GLU A 107 -28.25 10.93 -21.09
CA GLU A 107 -29.63 10.52 -21.34
C GLU A 107 -30.64 11.24 -20.43
N ALA A 108 -30.30 11.48 -19.15
CA ALA A 108 -31.16 12.21 -18.21
C ALA A 108 -31.22 13.73 -18.49
N GLY A 109 -30.27 14.26 -19.27
CA GLY A 109 -30.25 15.66 -19.71
C GLY A 109 -30.95 15.95 -21.04
N ARG A 110 -31.58 14.94 -21.66
CA ARG A 110 -32.45 15.06 -22.85
C ARG A 110 -33.92 14.95 -22.48
#